data_AF-A0A258JNN1-F1
#
_entry.id   AF-A0A258JNN1-F1
#
_cell.length_a   1.000
_cell.length_b   1.000
_cell.length_c   1.000
_cell.angle_alpha   90.00
_cell.angle_beta   90.00
_cell.angle_gamma   90.00
#
_symmetry.space_group_name_H-M   'P 1'
#
loop_
_entity.id
_entity.type
_entity.pdbx_description
1 polymer ?
#
loop_
_entity_poly.entity_id
_entity_poly.type
_entity_poly.pdbx_seq_one_letter_code
_entity_poly.pdbx_strand_id
1 'polypeptide(L)'
;GEGIFLSAEDLTCQPGLGIEQDLALVAALGLTHGERNGHHYVDGFGPAPEAEARAFAAAHPDLYGVTDGSAALDVSRGALPAAALLSAPGFARRAEPDWASLSPIALPTPKTLQETHA
;
A
#
# COMPACT_ATOMS: atom_id res chain seq x y z
N GLY A 1 -34.97 2.84 6.84
CA GLY A 1 -34.09 3.45 5.84
C GLY A 1 -33.40 2.31 5.13
N GLU A 2 -33.29 2.35 3.81
CA GLU A 2 -32.48 1.38 3.08
C GLU A 2 -31.02 1.54 3.53
N GLY A 3 -30.42 0.44 3.97
CA GLY A 3 -29.03 0.44 4.44
C GLY A 3 -28.07 0.63 3.27
N ILE A 4 -26.94 1.28 3.53
CA ILE A 4 -25.86 1.43 2.55
C ILE A 4 -24.99 0.17 2.62
N PHE A 5 -24.66 -0.42 1.47
CA PHE A 5 -23.66 -1.48 1.36
C PHE A 5 -22.31 -0.85 1.00
N LEU A 6 -21.27 -1.18 1.77
CA LEU A 6 -19.91 -0.69 1.55
C LEU A 6 -19.00 -1.87 1.22
N SER A 7 -18.27 -1.78 0.11
CA SER A 7 -17.25 -2.74 -0.29
C SER A 7 -15.87 -2.10 -0.23
N ALA A 8 -14.86 -2.87 0.15
CA ALA A 8 -13.47 -2.46 0.00
C ALA A 8 -12.93 -2.83 -1.39
N GLU A 9 -12.08 -1.97 -1.92
CA GLU A 9 -11.29 -2.20 -3.14
C GLU A 9 -9.83 -1.97 -2.79
N ASP A 10 -8.97 -2.89 -3.18
CA ASP A 10 -7.53 -2.77 -3.07
C ASP A 10 -7.00 -1.99 -4.27
N LEU A 11 -6.38 -0.82 -4.11
CA LEU A 11 -5.96 -0.01 -5.27
C LEU A 11 -4.60 -0.42 -5.86
N THR A 12 -4.11 -1.63 -5.56
CA THR A 12 -2.78 -2.11 -6.01
C THR A 12 -1.62 -1.25 -5.48
N CYS A 13 -1.79 -0.67 -4.29
CA CYS A 13 -0.76 0.11 -3.61
C CYS A 13 0.50 -0.75 -3.40
N GLN A 14 1.68 -0.23 -3.72
CA GLN A 14 2.90 -0.98 -3.43
C GLN A 14 3.01 -1.29 -1.92
N PRO A 15 3.59 -2.45 -1.55
CA PRO A 15 3.99 -2.75 -0.19
C PRO A 15 4.66 -1.56 0.51
N GLY A 16 4.31 -1.33 1.77
CA GLY A 16 4.72 -0.18 2.57
C GLY A 16 3.54 0.63 3.08
N LEU A 17 3.80 1.92 3.37
CA LEU A 17 2.89 2.79 4.11
C LEU A 17 1.47 2.88 3.53
N GLY A 18 1.34 2.93 2.19
CA GLY A 18 0.04 3.09 1.53
C GLY A 18 -0.91 1.93 1.81
N ILE A 19 -0.47 0.70 1.55
CA ILE A 19 -1.31 -0.48 1.77
C ILE A 19 -1.61 -0.70 3.27
N GLU A 20 -0.69 -0.38 4.17
CA GLU A 20 -0.91 -0.44 5.62
C GLU A 20 -2.02 0.51 6.07
N GLN A 21 -2.04 1.73 5.54
CA GLN A 21 -3.07 2.73 5.83
C GLN A 21 -4.42 2.36 5.22
N ASP A 22 -4.43 1.86 3.99
CA ASP A 22 -5.66 1.40 3.33
C ASP A 22 -6.28 0.23 4.09
N LEU A 23 -5.48 -0.77 4.48
CA LEU A 23 -5.95 -1.90 5.29
C LEU A 23 -6.43 -1.46 6.67
N ALA A 24 -5.74 -0.51 7.31
CA ALA A 24 -6.19 0.04 8.59
C ALA A 24 -7.55 0.75 8.45
N LEU A 25 -7.77 1.49 7.37
CA LEU A 25 -9.05 2.14 7.09
C LEU A 25 -10.17 1.12 6.83
N VAL A 26 -9.92 0.13 5.98
CA VAL A 26 -10.86 -0.98 5.70
C VAL A 26 -11.25 -1.69 6.99
N ALA A 27 -10.28 -2.02 7.83
CA ALA A 27 -10.52 -2.67 9.11
C ALA A 27 -11.26 -1.77 10.11
N ALA A 28 -10.96 -0.47 10.15
CA ALA A 28 -11.65 0.49 11.01
C ALA A 28 -13.12 0.69 10.62
N LEU A 29 -13.44 0.54 9.33
CA LEU A 29 -14.81 0.55 8.80
C LEU A 29 -15.56 -0.78 9.04
N GLY A 30 -14.89 -1.78 9.64
CA GLY A 30 -15.48 -3.09 9.93
C GLY A 30 -15.64 -3.98 8.69
N LEU A 31 -14.96 -3.66 7.59
CA LEU A 31 -15.02 -4.43 6.36
C LEU A 31 -14.09 -5.64 6.45
N THR A 32 -14.62 -6.83 6.20
CA THR A 32 -13.86 -8.10 6.28
C THR A 32 -13.46 -8.65 4.91
N HIS A 33 -13.94 -8.03 3.83
CA HIS A 33 -13.71 -8.46 2.46
C HIS A 33 -13.48 -7.25 1.55
N GLY A 34 -12.57 -7.42 0.60
CA GLY A 34 -12.33 -6.49 -0.49
C GLY A 34 -11.96 -7.24 -1.75
N GLU A 35 -12.19 -6.60 -2.89
CA GLU A 35 -11.61 -7.04 -4.16
C GLU A 35 -10.08 -6.98 -4.06
N ARG A 36 -9.39 -7.99 -4.61
CA ARG A 36 -7.93 -8.09 -4.55
C ARG A 36 -7.37 -7.72 -5.91
N ASN A 37 -6.54 -6.69 -5.93
CA ASN A 37 -5.78 -6.31 -7.12
C ASN A 37 -4.38 -6.94 -7.11
N GLY A 38 -3.65 -6.73 -8.21
CA GLY A 38 -2.50 -7.51 -8.67
C GLY A 38 -1.24 -7.61 -7.80
N HIS A 39 -1.31 -7.66 -6.46
CA HIS A 39 -0.17 -7.86 -5.55
C HIS A 39 0.64 -9.14 -5.80
N HIS A 40 0.05 -10.11 -6.52
CA HIS A 40 0.75 -11.33 -6.95
C HIS A 40 1.67 -11.08 -8.17
N TYR A 41 1.53 -9.93 -8.83
CA TYR A 41 2.24 -9.56 -10.05
C TYR A 41 3.24 -8.42 -9.86
N VAL A 42 3.30 -7.83 -8.65
CA VAL A 42 4.25 -6.76 -8.32
C VAL A 42 5.44 -7.34 -7.56
N ASP A 43 6.63 -6.82 -7.87
CA ASP A 43 7.88 -7.23 -7.24
C ASP A 43 8.07 -6.56 -5.88
N GLY A 44 7.35 -7.03 -4.86
CA GLY A 44 7.48 -6.56 -3.48
C GLY A 44 7.46 -5.04 -3.37
N PHE A 45 8.44 -4.46 -2.68
CA PHE A 45 8.61 -3.01 -2.49
C PHE A 45 9.13 -2.26 -3.74
N GLY A 46 9.25 -2.93 -4.89
CA GLY A 46 9.66 -2.33 -6.15
C GLY A 46 11.03 -1.64 -6.06
N PRO A 47 11.14 -0.34 -6.41
CA PRO A 47 12.42 0.37 -6.43
C PRO A 47 12.88 0.86 -5.04
N ALA A 48 12.10 0.64 -3.97
CA ALA A 48 12.46 1.12 -2.65
C ALA A 48 13.75 0.45 -2.13
N PRO A 49 14.56 1.14 -1.30
CA PRO A 49 15.76 0.55 -0.73
C PRO A 49 15.46 -0.72 0.08
N GLU A 50 16.36 -1.71 0.05
CA GLU A 50 16.20 -2.96 0.81
C GLU A 50 16.03 -2.71 2.32
N ALA A 51 16.70 -1.69 2.85
CA ALA A 51 16.58 -1.30 4.26
C ALA A 51 15.16 -0.84 4.61
N GLU A 52 14.48 -0.12 3.70
CA GLU A 52 13.09 0.28 3.85
C GLU A 52 12.17 -0.94 3.87
N ALA A 53 12.30 -1.81 2.85
CA ALA A 53 11.51 -3.04 2.75
C ALA A 53 11.64 -3.94 4.00
N ARG A 54 12.86 -4.07 4.54
CA ARG A 54 13.12 -4.81 5.78
C ARG A 54 12.53 -4.12 7.02
N ALA A 55 12.54 -2.79 7.08
CA ALA A 55 11.95 -2.04 8.19
C ALA A 55 10.43 -2.27 8.27
N PHE A 56 9.73 -2.20 7.13
CA PHE A 56 8.30 -2.53 7.06
C PHE A 56 8.03 -4.00 7.41
N ALA A 57 8.80 -4.94 6.86
CA ALA A 57 8.65 -6.37 7.19
C ALA A 57 8.88 -6.68 8.68
N ALA A 58 9.83 -5.99 9.33
CA ALA A 58 10.07 -6.13 10.75
C ALA A 58 8.97 -5.49 11.61
N ALA A 59 8.36 -4.40 11.13
CA ALA A 59 7.27 -3.71 11.81
C ALA A 59 5.95 -4.48 11.74
N HIS A 60 5.72 -5.20 10.63
CA HIS A 60 4.50 -5.96 10.35
C HIS A 60 4.80 -7.38 9.83
N PRO A 61 5.37 -8.26 10.68
CA PRO A 61 5.73 -9.63 10.29
C PRO A 61 4.51 -10.53 10.03
N ASP A 62 3.31 -10.07 10.39
CA ASP A 62 2.03 -10.70 10.06
C ASP A 62 1.48 -10.30 8.68
N LEU A 63 2.00 -9.21 8.10
CA LEU A 63 1.56 -8.68 6.81
C LEU A 63 2.57 -8.97 5.68
N TYR A 64 3.86 -9.02 5.99
CA TYR A 64 4.93 -9.21 5.02
C TYR A 64 5.67 -10.54 5.21
N GLY A 65 6.01 -11.18 4.10
CA GLY A 65 6.95 -12.29 4.03
C GLY A 65 8.31 -11.84 3.49
N VAL A 66 9.38 -12.51 3.91
CA VAL A 66 10.74 -12.30 3.38
C VAL A 66 11.24 -13.60 2.76
N THR A 67 11.57 -13.58 1.47
CA THR A 67 12.12 -14.72 0.73
C THR A 67 13.38 -14.27 -0.01
N ASP A 68 14.47 -15.02 0.14
CA ASP A 68 15.77 -14.71 -0.49
C ASP A 68 16.27 -13.27 -0.29
N GLY A 69 15.90 -12.66 0.84
CA GLY A 69 16.26 -11.29 1.20
C GLY A 69 15.27 -10.22 0.74
N SER A 70 14.32 -10.55 -0.12
CA SER A 70 13.28 -9.64 -0.62
C SER A 70 12.00 -9.73 0.22
N ALA A 71 11.50 -8.58 0.67
CA ALA A 71 10.21 -8.49 1.35
C ALA A 71 9.06 -8.22 0.38
N ALA A 72 7.90 -8.84 0.62
CA ALA A 72 6.67 -8.62 -0.14
C ALA A 72 5.45 -8.88 0.76
N LEU A 73 4.27 -8.41 0.34
CA LEU A 73 3.00 -8.76 1.01
C LEU A 73 2.82 -10.28 1.02
N ASP A 74 2.52 -10.86 2.18
CA ASP A 74 2.16 -12.28 2.27
C ASP A 74 0.70 -12.50 1.88
N VAL A 75 0.48 -12.74 0.59
CA VAL A 75 -0.84 -13.02 0.02
C VAL A 75 -1.18 -14.51 -0.01
N SER A 76 -0.26 -15.38 0.43
CA SER A 76 -0.38 -16.84 0.30
C SER A 76 -1.58 -17.43 1.06
N ARG A 77 -1.99 -16.75 2.13
CA ARG A 77 -3.07 -17.19 3.04
C ARG A 77 -4.46 -16.77 2.58
N GLY A 78 -4.55 -16.00 1.50
CA GLY A 78 -5.82 -15.47 1.02
C GLY A 78 -6.41 -14.37 1.89
N ALA A 79 -5.68 -13.88 2.89
CA ALA A 79 -6.12 -12.86 3.85
C ALA A 79 -4.92 -11.99 4.25
N LEU A 80 -5.19 -10.71 4.53
CA LEU A 80 -4.20 -9.75 5.04
C LEU A 80 -4.58 -9.36 6.47
N PRO A 81 -3.78 -9.72 7.49
CA PRO A 81 -4.06 -9.35 8.87
C PRO A 81 -3.95 -7.84 9.09
N ALA A 82 -4.97 -7.24 9.72
CA ALA A 82 -5.01 -5.80 10.00
C ALA A 82 -5.07 -5.46 11.50
N ALA A 83 -5.13 -6.46 12.39
CA ALA A 83 -5.25 -6.21 13.82
C ALA A 83 -4.03 -5.44 14.39
N ALA A 84 -2.82 -5.80 13.95
CA ALA A 84 -1.60 -5.10 14.35
C ALA A 84 -1.58 -3.64 13.86
N LEU A 85 -2.15 -3.36 12.68
CA LEU A 85 -2.27 -2.03 12.09
C LEU A 85 -3.14 -1.10 12.93
N LEU A 86 -4.27 -1.60 13.45
CA LEU A 86 -5.18 -0.83 14.31
C LEU A 86 -4.57 -0.46 15.68
N SER A 87 -3.58 -1.23 16.13
CA SER A 87 -2.85 -0.94 17.38
C SER A 87 -1.70 0.06 17.20
N ALA A 88 -1.34 0.39 15.96
CA ALA A 88 -0.25 1.29 15.67
C ALA A 88 -0.70 2.77 15.74
N PRO A 89 0.02 3.63 16.47
CA PRO A 89 -0.23 5.06 16.43
C PRO A 89 0.08 5.63 15.04
N GLY A 90 -0.44 6.83 14.76
CA GLY A 90 -0.10 7.55 13.53
C GLY A 90 -0.68 6.92 12.25
N PHE A 91 -1.85 6.27 12.37
CA PHE A 91 -2.56 5.61 11.26
C PHE A 91 -1.68 4.54 10.60
N ALA A 92 -1.53 3.39 11.28
CA ALA A 92 -0.75 2.24 10.84
C ALA A 92 0.78 2.44 10.69
N ARG A 93 1.29 3.67 10.77
CA ARG A 93 2.68 4.05 10.51
C ARG A 93 3.68 3.54 11.57
N ARG A 94 4.10 2.27 11.48
CA ARG A 94 5.19 1.71 12.34
C ARG A 94 6.58 1.76 11.69
N ALA A 95 6.64 1.93 10.37
CA ALA A 95 7.87 2.16 9.60
C ALA A 95 7.66 3.35 8.64
N GLU A 96 8.75 3.85 8.07
CA GLU A 96 8.74 4.99 7.16
C GLU A 96 9.35 4.64 5.82
N PRO A 97 8.82 5.22 4.73
CA PRO A 97 9.57 5.34 3.50
C PRO A 97 10.91 6.07 3.73
N ASP A 98 11.93 5.68 3.00
CA ASP A 98 13.16 6.46 2.87
C ASP A 98 12.90 7.67 1.98
N TRP A 99 12.46 8.75 2.61
CA TRP A 99 12.15 10.00 1.90
C TRP A 99 13.35 10.55 1.11
N ALA A 100 14.59 10.23 1.51
CA ALA A 100 15.78 10.66 0.80
C ALA A 100 16.03 9.87 -0.49
N SER A 101 15.47 8.66 -0.64
CA SER A 101 15.55 7.88 -1.88
C SER A 101 14.50 8.27 -2.92
N LEU A 102 13.50 9.08 -2.55
CA LEU A 102 12.44 9.49 -3.47
C LEU A 102 12.92 10.53 -4.47
N SER A 103 12.46 10.39 -5.72
CA SER A 103 12.67 11.40 -6.75
C SER A 103 11.58 12.48 -6.67
N PRO A 104 11.92 13.78 -6.73
CA PRO A 104 10.93 14.83 -6.80
C PRO A 104 10.01 14.66 -8.01
N ILE A 105 8.71 14.92 -7.83
CA ILE A 105 7.76 14.95 -8.94
C ILE A 105 8.14 16.11 -9.86
N ALA A 106 8.51 15.81 -11.11
CA ALA A 106 8.70 16.82 -12.13
C ALA A 106 7.34 17.32 -12.60
N LEU A 107 7.08 18.62 -12.46
CA LEU A 107 5.88 19.22 -13.05
C LEU A 107 6.01 19.17 -14.57
N PRO A 108 4.98 18.72 -15.30
CA PRO A 108 5.00 18.78 -16.75
C PRO A 108 5.10 20.25 -17.18
N THR A 109 5.97 20.53 -18.15
CA THR A 109 5.97 21.84 -18.81
C THR A 109 4.59 22.05 -19.43
N PRO A 110 3.88 23.16 -19.13
CA PRO A 110 2.58 23.41 -19.73
C PRO A 110 2.69 23.37 -21.24
N LYS A 111 2.03 22.41 -21.89
CA LYS A 111 1.81 22.48 -23.34
C LYS A 111 0.63 23.40 -23.55
N THR A 112 0.87 24.58 -24.10
CA THR A 112 -0.22 25.41 -24.63
C THR A 112 -0.85 24.62 -25.77
N LEU A 113 -2.01 24.02 -25.53
CA LEU A 113 -2.82 23.43 -26.59
C LEU A 113 -3.38 24.60 -27.41
N GLN A 114 -2.79 24.90 -28.56
CA GLN A 114 -3.45 25.72 -29.57
C GLN A 114 -4.45 24.82 -30.29
N GLU A 115 -5.72 24.92 -29.91
CA GLU A 115 -6.81 24.37 -30.72
C GLU A 115 -6.87 25.15 -32.03
N THR A 116 -6.29 24.60 -33.09
CA THR A 116 -6.51 25.10 -34.45
C THR A 116 -7.89 24.64 -34.89
N HIS A 117 -8.87 25.54 -34.79
CA HIS A 117 -10.13 25.40 -35.52
C HIS A 117 -9.85 25.58 -37.01
N ALA A 118 -10.14 24.54 -37.80
CA ALA A 118 -10.27 24.59 -39.25
C ALA A 118 -11.73 24.85 -39.64
#